data_AF-A0AAW4VUV3-F1
#
_entry.id   AF-A0AAW4VUV3-F1
#
_cell.length_a   1.000
_cell.length_b   1.000
_cell.length_c   1.000
_cell.angle_alpha   90.00
_cell.angle_beta   90.00
_cell.angle_gamma   90.00
#
_symmetry.space_group_name_H-M   'P 1'
#
loop_
_entity.id
_entity.type
_entity.pdbx_description
1 polymer ?
#
loop_
_entity_poly.entity_id
_entity_poly.type
_entity_poly.pdbx_seq_one_letter_code
_entity_poly.pdbx_strand_id
1 'polypeptide(L)' 'MKKYTFDAKNGLWYEQCGEYQLPCLTVPNSKMIGRWGQHHRRYLRQHKYGTYTALLLMTAAHLW' A
#
# COMPACT_ATOMS: atom_id res chain seq x y z
N MET A 1 -13.38 -7.05 -25.94
CA MET A 1 -12.06 -6.41 -26.12
C MET A 1 -11.93 -5.30 -25.09
N LYS A 2 -10.92 -5.35 -24.21
CA LYS A 2 -10.67 -4.28 -23.24
C LYS A 2 -10.15 -3.05 -24.01
N LYS A 3 -10.82 -1.91 -23.89
CA LYS A 3 -10.39 -0.65 -24.49
C LYS A 3 -9.59 0.11 -23.44
N TYR A 4 -8.33 0.38 -23.75
CA TYR A 4 -7.46 1.23 -22.95
C TYR A 4 -7.41 2.62 -23.59
N THR A 5 -7.65 3.65 -22.79
CA THR A 5 -7.59 5.04 -23.24
C THR A 5 -6.62 5.80 -22.33
N PHE A 6 -5.74 6.60 -22.93
CA PHE A 6 -4.81 7.45 -22.19
C PHE A 6 -5.31 8.89 -22.18
N ASP A 7 -5.41 9.50 -21.00
CA ASP A 7 -5.71 10.90 -20.85
C ASP A 7 -4.43 11.70 -20.60
N ALA A 8 -3.99 12.44 -21.62
CA ALA A 8 -2.80 13.28 -21.54
C ALA A 8 -2.93 14.46 -20.55
N LYS A 9 -4.16 14.87 -20.19
CA LYS A 9 -4.38 15.99 -19.25
C LYS A 9 -4.05 15.59 -17.81
N ASN A 10 -4.41 14.36 -17.42
CA ASN A 10 -4.21 13.84 -16.06
C ASN A 10 -3.05 12.83 -15.98
N GLY A 11 -2.50 12.39 -17.11
CA GLY A 11 -1.43 11.39 -17.17
C GLY A 11 -1.86 9.99 -16.76
N LEU A 12 -3.18 9.72 -16.74
CA LEU A 12 -3.74 8.46 -16.27
C LEU A 12 -4.20 7.58 -17.44
N TRP A 13 -4.05 6.27 -17.24
CA TRP A 13 -4.63 5.24 -18.10
C TRP A 13 -6.03 4.90 -17.60
N TYR A 14 -6.95 4.60 -18.51
CA TYR A 14 -8.31 4.17 -18.19
C TYR A 14 -8.58 2.82 -18.85
N GLU A 15 -9.14 1.88 -18.07
CA GLU A 15 -9.66 0.61 -18.54
C GLU A 15 -11.19 0.69 -18.60
N GLN A 16 -11.77 0.30 -19.74
CA GLN A 16 -13.22 0.22 -19.89
C GLN A 16 -13.75 -1.11 -19.32
N CYS A 17 -14.46 -1.02 -18.20
CA CYS A 17 -15.18 -2.11 -17.55
C CYS A 17 -16.69 -1.92 -17.73
N GLY A 18 -17.25 -2.53 -18.77
CA GLY A 18 -18.65 -2.36 -19.15
C GLY A 18 -18.95 -0.91 -19.54
N GLU A 19 -19.88 -0.27 -18.83
CA GLU A 19 -20.27 1.13 -19.01
C GLU A 19 -19.34 2.12 -18.28
N TYR A 20 -18.41 1.63 -17.45
CA TYR A 20 -17.57 2.48 -16.61
C TYR A 20 -16.13 2.56 -17.12
N GLN A 21 -15.55 3.76 -17.12
CA GLN A 21 -14.12 3.99 -17.34
C GLN A 21 -13.42 4.11 -16.00
N LEU A 22 -12.64 3.09 -15.63
CA LEU A 22 -11.91 3.06 -14.36
C LEU A 22 -10.46 3.49 -14.60
N PRO A 23 -9.92 4.46 -13.84
CA PRO A 23 -8.51 4.81 -13.94
C PRO A 23 -7.64 3.66 -13.43
N CYS A 24 -6.65 3.28 -14.21
CA CYS A 24 -5.61 2.33 -13.84
C CYS A 24 -4.66 3.01 -12.83
N LEU A 25 -5.05 2.99 -11.57
CA LEU A 25 -4.24 3.48 -10.46
C LEU A 25 -3.09 2.50 -10.22
N THR A 26 -1.90 2.81 -10.74
CA THR A 26 -0.68 2.14 -10.29
C THR A 26 -0.40 2.56 -8.87
N VAL A 27 -0.54 1.64 -7.91
CA VAL A 27 -0.16 1.89 -6.52
C VAL A 27 1.32 2.29 -6.53
N PRO A 28 1.69 3.47 -6.00
CA PRO A 28 3.09 3.83 -5.92
C PRO A 28 3.82 2.77 -5.10
N ASN A 29 5.01 2.36 -5.55
CA ASN A 29 5.91 1.38 -4.91
C ASN A 29 6.39 1.80 -3.49
N SER A 30 5.74 2.78 -2.86
CA SER A 30 5.89 3.05 -1.45
C SER A 30 5.35 1.86 -0.64
N LYS A 31 6.16 1.34 0.28
CA LYS A 31 5.81 0.24 1.19
C LYS A 31 4.35 0.39 1.64
N MET A 32 3.52 -0.61 1.36
CA MET A 32 2.08 -0.69 1.66
C MET A 32 1.77 -0.72 3.17
N ILE A 33 2.57 -0.07 4.01
CA ILE A 33 2.14 0.26 5.36
C ILE A 33 1.21 1.46 5.20
N GLY A 34 -0.07 1.19 4.95
CA GLY A 34 -1.10 2.21 4.95
C GLY A 34 -1.03 3.06 6.22
N ARG A 35 -1.59 4.27 6.20
CA ARG A 35 -1.51 5.22 7.33
C ARG A 35 -1.79 4.56 8.69
N TRP A 36 -2.77 3.67 8.74
CA TRP A 36 -3.12 2.86 9.91
C TRP A 36 -1.99 1.97 10.43
N GLY A 37 -1.26 1.28 9.55
CA GLY A 37 -0.11 0.46 9.94
C GLY A 37 1.04 1.29 10.51
N GLN A 38 1.25 2.51 10.01
CA GLN A 38 2.27 3.42 10.53
C GLN A 38 1.90 3.94 11.92
N HIS A 39 0.65 4.34 12.11
CA HIS A 39 0.13 4.76 13.41
C HIS A 39 0.17 3.62 14.43
N HIS A 40 -0.27 2.43 14.05
CA HIS A 40 -0.23 1.26 14.92
C HIS A 40 1.21 0.92 15.34
N ARG A 41 2.16 0.96 14.40
CA ARG A 41 3.58 0.77 14.71
C ARG A 41 4.12 1.82 15.69
N ARG A 42 3.74 3.09 15.54
CA ARG A 42 4.12 4.16 16.47
C ARG A 42 3.53 3.92 17.86
N TYR A 43 2.25 3.54 17.93
CA TYR A 43 1.58 3.23 19.19
C TYR A 43 2.27 2.08 19.94
N LEU A 44 2.57 0.98 19.25
CA LEU A 44 3.29 -0.15 19.84
C LEU A 44 4.66 0.27 20.36
N ARG A 45 5.40 1.08 19.61
CA ARG A 45 6.71 1.57 20.05
C ARG A 45 6.65 2.44 21.31
N GLN A 46 5.61 3.27 21.45
CA GLN A 46 5.50 4.23 22.56
C GLN A 46 4.86 3.63 23.82
N HIS A 47 3.86 2.75 23.66
CA HIS A 47 3.06 2.27 24.79
C HIS A 47 3.25 0.78 25.09
N LYS A 48 3.79 0.00 24.16
CA LYS A 48 3.91 -1.46 24.26
C LYS A 48 5.27 -1.93 23.77
N TYR A 49 6.32 -1.40 24.38
CA TYR A 49 7.71 -1.65 23.97
C TYR A 49 8.07 -3.15 23.89
N GLY A 50 7.65 -3.95 24.88
CA GLY A 50 7.94 -5.39 24.89
C GLY A 50 7.33 -6.17 23.73
N THR A 51 6.09 -5.85 23.33
CA THR A 51 5.47 -6.48 22.15
C THR A 51 6.09 -5.95 20.86
N TYR A 52 6.46 -4.67 20.80
CA TYR A 52 7.18 -4.11 19.67
C TYR A 52 8.54 -4.78 19.45
N THR A 53 9.33 -4.99 20.50
CA THR A 53 10.63 -5.69 20.42
C THR A 53 10.46 -7.15 20.06
N ALA A 54 9.46 -7.84 20.61
CA ALA A 54 9.17 -9.23 20.24
C ALA A 54 8.79 -9.35 18.75
N LEU A 55 7.90 -8.47 18.26
CA LEU A 55 7.51 -8.43 16.85
C LEU A 55 8.72 -8.14 15.94
N LEU A 56 9.59 -7.20 16.33
CA LEU A 56 10.82 -6.91 15.58
C LEU A 56 11.76 -8.12 15.51
N LEU A 57 11.98 -8.79 16.64
CA LEU A 57 12.84 -9.98 16.71
C LEU A 57 12.25 -11.13 15.89
N MET A 58 10.94 -11.35 15.93
CA MET A 58 10.26 -12.37 15.11
C MET A 58 10.40 -12.08 13.61
N THR A 59 10.31 -10.82 13.19
CA THR A 59 10.52 -10.46 11.79
C THR A 59 11.98 -10.59 11.34
N ALA A 60 12.94 -10.37 12.25
CA ALA A 60 14.36 -10.55 11.97
C ALA A 60 14.78 -12.03 11.95
N ALA A 61 14.15 -12.87 12.78
CA ALA A 61 14.40 -14.32 12.82
C ALA A 61 13.94 -15.06 11.54
N HIS A 62 12.97 -14.51 10.79
CA HIS A 62 12.53 -15.06 9.51
C HIS A 62 13.47 -14.74 8.33
N LEU A 63 14.52 -13.94 8.57
CA LEU A 63 15.54 -13.56 7.59
C LEU A 63 16.90 -14.21 7.87
N TRP A 64 16.94 -15.17 8.79
CA TRP A 64 18.10 -16.02 9.12
C TRP A 64 17.85 -17.46 8.73
#